data_AF-A0A952DE07-F1
#
_entry.id   AF-A0A952DE07-F1
#
_cell.length_a   1.000
_cell.length_b   1.000
_cell.length_c   1.000
_cell.angle_alpha   90.00
_cell.angle_beta   90.00
_cell.angle_gamma   90.00
#
_symmetry.space_group_name_H-M   'P 1'
#
loop_
_entity.id
_entity.type
_entity.pdbx_description
1 polymer ?
#
loop_
_entity_poly.entity_id
_entity_poly.type
_entity_poly.pdbx_seq_one_letter_code
_entity_poly.pdbx_strand_id
1 'polypeptide(L)'
;MPKDNSISSILIIGSGPIIIGQACEFDYSGSQAARSLREEGIEVTLINSNPATIMTDPVTADHIYLLPLEMDSIITILEERKIDAVLPTMGGQTALNLCKDCDEAGIWRKYGVRVIGVDVAAIDKTENRELFRQLMNDIGVPVQPSATAQSFLEGQDIAQQIGFPMVIRPSFTLGGTGGAFVHKKEDFDELLNLGLHASPIHEVLIEQSIFGWKEFELELLRDSNDNVIIVCSIENFDPMGIHTGDSITVAPAMTLPDTVYQRMRDMAILMMRSIGNFAGGCNVQFAINPETEEIIAIEINPRVSRSSALASKATGYPIARIASKLAIGYNLDELTNPITKTSAFFEPTIDYVIVKVPRWNFDKFKGADRRLGLQMKSVGEVMGIGRNFQEALQKACQSLEINRNGLGADGRELRNRDEILQSLENPSWNRLFHVYDAFKLGIPFNTIQKATQIDPWFLNQILELVSLEKTIETYTIKTLPRDLLYVAKQKGYGDRQLAHLLGCLESEVYNRRKEEKIQRVYKLVDTCAAEFE
;
A
#
# COMPACT_ATOMS: atom_id res chain seq x y z
N MET A 1 3.92 28.78 20.78
CA MET A 1 5.13 27.97 21.07
C MET A 1 4.96 26.65 20.36
N PRO A 2 6.02 26.07 19.77
CA PRO A 2 5.95 24.96 18.83
C PRO A 2 5.30 23.70 19.41
N LYS A 3 5.34 23.50 20.73
CA LYS A 3 4.65 22.39 21.42
C LYS A 3 3.48 22.90 22.28
N ASP A 4 2.34 22.20 22.25
CA ASP A 4 1.22 22.41 23.17
C ASP A 4 1.59 21.94 24.58
N ASN A 5 2.02 22.89 25.41
CA ASN A 5 2.42 22.63 26.79
C ASN A 5 1.25 22.29 27.74
N SER A 6 0.00 22.33 27.25
CA SER A 6 -1.14 21.84 28.02
C SER A 6 -1.31 20.32 27.96
N ILE A 7 -0.55 19.64 27.10
CA ILE A 7 -0.51 18.17 27.01
C ILE A 7 0.72 17.67 27.75
N SER A 8 0.51 16.99 28.88
CA SER A 8 1.57 16.36 29.67
C SER A 8 1.49 14.83 29.66
N SER A 9 0.31 14.26 29.41
CA SER A 9 0.06 12.82 29.35
C SER A 9 -0.81 12.44 28.15
N ILE A 10 -0.39 11.43 27.39
CA ILE A 10 -1.09 10.93 26.19
C ILE A 10 -1.39 9.45 26.32
N LEU A 11 -2.63 9.06 25.96
CA LEU A 11 -3.02 7.68 25.71
C LEU A 11 -2.85 7.34 24.22
N ILE A 12 -2.03 6.33 23.90
CA ILE A 12 -1.94 5.72 22.57
C ILE A 12 -2.77 4.44 22.55
N ILE A 13 -3.65 4.32 21.57
CA ILE A 13 -4.43 3.09 21.33
C ILE A 13 -3.70 2.25 20.27
N GLY A 14 -3.28 1.05 20.65
CA GLY A 14 -2.64 0.08 19.75
C GLY A 14 -3.63 -0.63 18.83
N SER A 15 -3.11 -1.48 17.94
CA SER A 15 -3.92 -2.20 16.95
C SER A 15 -4.52 -3.52 17.42
N GLY A 16 -4.06 -4.06 18.56
CA GLY A 16 -4.48 -5.38 19.01
C GLY A 16 -3.75 -6.50 18.26
N PRO A 17 -4.35 -7.70 18.16
CA PRO A 17 -3.71 -8.86 17.55
C PRO A 17 -3.49 -8.66 16.05
N ILE A 18 -2.44 -9.31 15.53
CA ILE A 18 -2.13 -9.33 14.10
C ILE A 18 -3.19 -10.12 13.35
N ILE A 19 -3.81 -9.49 12.35
CA ILE A 19 -4.78 -10.08 11.43
C ILE A 19 -4.43 -9.72 9.98
N ILE A 20 -5.01 -10.43 9.00
CA ILE A 20 -4.89 -10.03 7.59
C ILE A 20 -5.47 -8.61 7.43
N GLY A 21 -4.70 -7.72 6.80
CA GLY A 21 -5.07 -6.31 6.63
C GLY A 21 -4.67 -5.39 7.79
N GLN A 22 -4.28 -5.92 8.94
CA GLN A 22 -3.81 -5.12 10.07
C GLN A 22 -2.71 -5.87 10.85
N ALA A 23 -1.46 -5.54 10.53
CA ALA A 23 -0.31 -6.31 10.98
C ALA A 23 0.77 -5.46 11.68
N CYS A 24 2.04 -5.82 11.47
CA CYS A 24 3.19 -5.33 12.23
C CYS A 24 3.48 -3.84 12.01
N GLU A 25 2.94 -3.24 10.95
CA GLU A 25 3.05 -1.81 10.65
C GLU A 25 2.58 -0.94 11.82
N PHE A 26 1.63 -1.41 12.63
CA PHE A 26 1.10 -0.65 13.76
C PHE A 26 1.92 -0.81 15.04
N ASP A 27 2.62 -1.94 15.23
CA ASP A 27 3.65 -2.04 16.26
C ASP A 27 4.82 -1.10 15.93
N TYR A 28 5.24 -1.07 14.66
CA TYR A 28 6.25 -0.14 14.16
C TYR A 28 5.86 1.32 14.41
N SER A 29 4.66 1.71 13.96
CA SER A 29 4.16 3.09 14.10
C SER A 29 3.90 3.47 15.56
N GLY A 30 3.23 2.60 16.33
CA GLY A 30 2.97 2.82 17.76
C GLY A 30 4.25 2.95 18.59
N SER A 31 5.26 2.10 18.32
CA SER A 31 6.58 2.20 18.94
C SER A 31 7.28 3.52 18.61
N GLN A 32 7.21 3.99 17.37
CA GLN A 32 7.80 5.26 16.98
C GLN A 32 7.09 6.44 17.64
N ALA A 33 5.76 6.45 17.66
CA ALA A 33 4.97 7.48 18.30
C ALA A 33 5.27 7.57 19.81
N ALA A 34 5.25 6.44 20.52
CA ALA A 34 5.53 6.40 21.96
C ALA A 34 6.92 6.95 22.31
N ARG A 35 7.96 6.50 21.58
CA ARG A 35 9.34 7.00 21.79
C ARG A 35 9.45 8.49 21.47
N SER A 36 8.85 8.92 20.35
CA SER A 36 8.87 10.31 19.90
C SER A 36 8.23 11.26 20.91
N LEU A 37 7.10 10.88 21.51
CA LEU A 37 6.42 11.68 22.52
C LEU A 37 7.21 11.73 23.83
N ARG A 38 7.85 10.62 24.24
CA ARG A 38 8.71 10.60 25.44
C ARG A 38 9.96 11.46 25.30
N GLU A 39 10.54 11.55 24.10
CA GLU A 39 11.64 12.51 23.82
C GLU A 39 11.20 13.97 24.10
N GLU A 40 9.92 14.28 23.95
CA GLU A 40 9.33 15.59 24.22
C GLU A 40 8.91 15.78 25.69
N GLY A 41 9.22 14.82 26.56
CA GLY A 41 8.89 14.83 27.98
C GLY A 41 7.41 14.61 28.28
N ILE A 42 6.66 13.99 27.36
CA ILE A 42 5.25 13.61 27.57
C ILE A 42 5.20 12.21 28.18
N GLU A 43 4.39 12.06 29.22
CA GLU A 43 4.08 10.77 29.83
C GLU A 43 3.18 9.96 28.86
N VAL A 44 3.63 8.78 28.45
CA VAL A 44 2.91 7.94 27.49
C VAL A 44 2.27 6.77 28.20
N THR A 45 0.95 6.72 28.14
CA THR A 45 0.15 5.53 28.45
C THR A 45 -0.21 4.83 27.15
N LEU A 46 -0.07 3.51 27.11
CA LEU A 46 -0.32 2.71 25.92
C LEU A 46 -1.20 1.51 26.26
N ILE A 47 -2.26 1.31 25.48
CA ILE A 47 -3.10 0.10 25.55
C ILE A 47 -2.94 -0.72 24.28
N ASN A 48 -2.61 -1.99 24.41
CA ASN A 48 -2.62 -2.94 23.30
C ASN A 48 -2.83 -4.36 23.83
N SER A 49 -3.76 -5.12 23.26
CA SER A 49 -4.03 -6.50 23.68
C SER A 49 -3.00 -7.51 23.16
N ASN A 50 -2.11 -7.11 22.25
CA ASN A 50 -1.10 -7.99 21.65
C ASN A 50 0.21 -7.98 22.45
N PRO A 51 0.58 -9.08 23.14
CA PRO A 51 1.78 -9.14 23.96
C PRO A 51 3.07 -9.30 23.15
N ALA A 52 2.98 -9.59 21.85
CA ALA A 52 4.13 -9.85 20.99
C ALA A 52 4.60 -8.58 20.25
N THR A 53 4.52 -7.42 20.89
CA THR A 53 4.82 -6.11 20.26
C THR A 53 5.91 -5.37 21.03
N ILE A 54 6.80 -4.69 20.30
CA ILE A 54 7.84 -3.84 20.92
C ILE A 54 7.20 -2.61 21.58
N MET A 55 6.05 -2.16 21.09
CA MET A 55 5.32 -1.04 21.69
C MET A 55 4.82 -1.35 23.11
N THR A 56 4.65 -2.64 23.44
CA THR A 56 4.28 -3.11 24.79
C THR A 56 5.48 -3.46 25.68
N ASP A 57 6.72 -3.24 25.22
CA ASP A 57 7.88 -3.39 26.08
C ASP A 57 7.95 -2.25 27.12
N PRO A 58 8.30 -2.53 28.39
CA PRO A 58 8.39 -1.52 29.46
C PRO A 58 9.32 -0.34 29.16
N VAL A 59 10.21 -0.46 28.18
CA VAL A 59 11.13 0.61 27.76
C VAL A 59 10.51 1.56 26.74
N THR A 60 9.35 1.25 26.15
CA THR A 60 8.74 2.00 25.06
C THR A 60 7.78 3.09 25.56
N ALA A 61 6.91 2.79 26.51
CA ALA A 61 5.96 3.72 27.13
C ALA A 61 6.11 3.73 28.66
N ASP A 62 5.54 4.74 29.34
CA ASP A 62 5.65 4.88 30.79
C ASP A 62 4.65 3.98 31.53
N HIS A 63 3.43 3.83 30.98
CA HIS A 63 2.43 2.88 31.46
C HIS A 63 1.90 2.02 30.32
N ILE A 64 1.88 0.71 30.51
CA ILE A 64 1.51 -0.26 29.47
C ILE A 64 0.38 -1.14 29.99
N TYR A 65 -0.71 -1.17 29.23
CA TYR A 65 -1.91 -1.94 29.51
C TYR A 65 -2.09 -3.02 28.46
N LEU A 66 -1.85 -4.28 28.86
CA LEU A 66 -2.18 -5.47 28.08
C LEU A 66 -3.64 -5.88 28.34
N LEU A 67 -4.57 -5.05 27.88
CA LEU A 67 -6.01 -5.21 28.08
C LEU A 67 -6.75 -5.36 26.73
N PRO A 68 -7.96 -5.95 26.71
CA PRO A 68 -8.84 -5.92 25.55
C PRO A 68 -9.09 -4.48 25.07
N LEU A 69 -9.15 -4.29 23.74
CA LEU A 69 -9.39 -2.98 23.13
C LEU A 69 -10.91 -2.68 23.10
N GLU A 70 -11.45 -2.41 24.28
CA GLU A 70 -12.87 -2.17 24.54
C GLU A 70 -13.07 -0.93 25.42
N MET A 71 -14.26 -0.33 25.39
CA MET A 71 -14.56 0.90 26.14
C MET A 71 -14.31 0.76 27.65
N ASP A 72 -14.63 -0.38 28.26
CA ASP A 72 -14.43 -0.63 29.70
C ASP A 72 -12.94 -0.56 30.08
N SER A 73 -12.05 -1.03 29.20
CA SER A 73 -10.60 -0.95 29.42
C SER A 73 -10.12 0.50 29.32
N ILE A 74 -10.68 1.29 28.41
CA ILE A 74 -10.39 2.73 28.32
C ILE A 74 -10.84 3.44 29.60
N ILE A 75 -12.07 3.20 30.07
CA ILE A 75 -12.60 3.77 31.31
C ILE A 75 -11.69 3.42 32.49
N THR A 76 -11.27 2.16 32.61
CA THR A 76 -10.36 1.70 33.67
C THR A 76 -9.06 2.50 33.67
N ILE A 77 -8.44 2.71 32.50
CA ILE A 77 -7.20 3.50 32.38
C ILE A 77 -7.44 4.96 32.78
N LEU A 78 -8.55 5.56 32.34
CA LEU A 78 -8.88 6.95 32.65
C LEU A 78 -9.24 7.19 34.12
N GLU A 79 -9.66 6.16 34.84
CA GLU A 79 -9.89 6.20 36.29
C GLU A 79 -8.59 6.07 37.09
N GLU A 80 -7.64 5.28 36.59
CA GLU A 80 -6.32 5.10 37.23
C GLU A 80 -5.35 6.24 36.93
N ARG A 81 -5.45 6.85 35.74
CA ARG A 81 -4.46 7.79 35.19
C ARG A 81 -5.12 9.07 34.70
N LYS A 82 -4.46 10.18 35.00
CA LYS A 82 -4.81 11.47 34.39
C LYS A 82 -4.21 11.53 32.98
N ILE A 83 -5.08 11.40 31.98
CA ILE A 83 -4.74 11.50 30.56
C ILE A 83 -5.24 12.86 30.05
N ASP A 84 -4.38 13.64 29.39
CA ASP A 84 -4.78 14.94 28.82
C ASP A 84 -5.29 14.79 27.38
N ALA A 85 -4.73 13.84 26.63
CA ALA A 85 -5.11 13.59 25.23
C ALA A 85 -5.01 12.11 24.82
N VAL A 86 -5.77 11.72 23.79
CA VAL A 86 -5.73 10.41 23.14
C VAL A 86 -5.28 10.54 21.69
N LEU A 87 -4.34 9.69 21.27
CA LEU A 87 -3.81 9.61 19.91
C LEU A 87 -4.28 8.30 19.25
N PRO A 88 -5.35 8.32 18.43
CA PRO A 88 -5.94 7.12 17.85
C PRO A 88 -5.36 6.74 16.48
N THR A 89 -4.49 7.57 15.89
CA THR A 89 -4.04 7.44 14.49
C THR A 89 -2.88 6.47 14.29
N MET A 90 -2.49 5.71 15.33
CA MET A 90 -1.33 4.80 15.31
C MET A 90 -1.68 3.31 15.34
N GLY A 91 -2.94 2.96 15.62
CA GLY A 91 -3.39 1.58 15.85
C GLY A 91 -4.35 1.03 14.80
N GLY A 92 -4.28 1.53 13.57
CA GLY A 92 -5.12 1.04 12.46
C GLY A 92 -6.61 1.28 12.70
N GLN A 93 -7.46 0.41 12.15
CA GLN A 93 -8.91 0.59 12.23
C GLN A 93 -9.44 0.36 13.64
N THR A 94 -8.87 -0.60 14.37
CA THR A 94 -9.27 -0.90 15.75
C THR A 94 -9.18 0.35 16.65
N ALA A 95 -8.10 1.11 16.53
CA ALA A 95 -7.91 2.32 17.33
C ALA A 95 -8.87 3.45 16.95
N LEU A 96 -9.12 3.65 15.65
CA LEU A 96 -10.08 4.66 15.18
C LEU A 96 -11.50 4.33 15.63
N ASN A 97 -11.94 3.08 15.46
CA ASN A 97 -13.27 2.63 15.87
C ASN A 97 -13.46 2.77 17.38
N LEU A 98 -12.52 2.28 18.20
CA LEU A 98 -12.59 2.41 19.65
C LEU A 98 -12.60 3.88 20.09
N CYS A 99 -11.84 4.74 19.41
CA CYS A 99 -11.85 6.17 19.68
C CYS A 99 -13.22 6.80 19.39
N LYS A 100 -13.84 6.44 18.26
CA LYS A 100 -15.17 6.88 17.87
C LYS A 100 -16.24 6.39 18.85
N ASP A 101 -16.24 5.11 19.19
CA ASP A 101 -17.19 4.51 20.13
C ASP A 101 -17.14 5.22 21.50
N CYS A 102 -15.92 5.50 21.99
CA CYS A 102 -15.72 6.27 23.23
C CYS A 102 -16.19 7.72 23.13
N ASP A 103 -16.07 8.36 21.96
CA ASP A 103 -16.54 9.73 21.74
C ASP A 103 -18.07 9.80 21.71
N GLU A 104 -18.71 8.87 21.00
CA GLU A 104 -20.17 8.72 20.94
C GLU A 104 -20.77 8.44 22.32
N ALA A 105 -20.08 7.64 23.15
CA ALA A 105 -20.45 7.40 24.53
C ALA A 105 -20.16 8.58 25.48
N GLY A 106 -19.53 9.66 24.99
CA GLY A 106 -19.19 10.84 25.77
C GLY A 106 -18.06 10.64 26.79
N ILE A 107 -17.28 9.56 26.66
CA ILE A 107 -16.21 9.20 27.61
C ILE A 107 -15.13 10.27 27.59
N TRP A 108 -14.63 10.67 26.42
CA TRP A 108 -13.58 11.69 26.32
C TRP A 108 -13.97 13.00 27.00
N ARG A 109 -15.20 13.47 26.77
CA ARG A 109 -15.75 14.67 27.41
C ARG A 109 -15.88 14.52 28.93
N LYS A 110 -16.35 13.36 29.41
CA LYS A 110 -16.51 13.08 30.85
C LYS A 110 -15.18 13.17 31.62
N TYR A 111 -14.10 12.66 31.04
CA TYR A 111 -12.76 12.66 31.67
C TYR A 111 -11.88 13.85 31.25
N GLY A 112 -12.36 14.74 30.38
CA GLY A 112 -11.61 15.91 29.91
C GLY A 112 -10.44 15.58 28.98
N VAL A 113 -10.50 14.44 28.28
CA VAL A 113 -9.47 13.96 27.35
C VAL A 113 -9.70 14.57 25.97
N ARG A 114 -8.68 15.15 25.36
CA ARG A 114 -8.74 15.66 23.98
C ARG A 114 -8.36 14.59 22.97
N VAL A 115 -9.10 14.46 21.88
CA VAL A 115 -8.65 13.67 20.73
C VAL A 115 -7.66 14.51 19.92
N ILE A 116 -6.47 13.96 19.63
CA ILE A 116 -5.41 14.66 18.88
C ILE A 116 -4.98 13.86 17.64
N GLY A 117 -4.34 14.54 16.70
CA GLY A 117 -3.91 13.99 15.41
C GLY A 117 -5.02 14.02 14.35
N VAL A 118 -6.23 13.54 14.70
CA VAL A 118 -7.41 13.56 13.82
C VAL A 118 -8.68 13.88 14.60
N ASP A 119 -9.55 14.70 14.02
CA ASP A 119 -10.90 14.91 14.55
C ASP A 119 -11.79 13.69 14.28
N VAL A 120 -12.65 13.31 15.22
CA VAL A 120 -13.62 12.21 15.05
C VAL A 120 -14.55 12.45 13.84
N ALA A 121 -14.91 13.70 13.58
CA ALA A 121 -15.70 14.07 12.40
C ALA A 121 -14.95 13.82 11.08
N ALA A 122 -13.61 13.94 11.06
CA ALA A 122 -12.80 13.62 9.89
C ALA A 122 -12.73 12.10 9.68
N ILE A 123 -12.63 11.32 10.76
CA ILE A 123 -12.70 9.84 10.69
C ILE A 123 -14.04 9.42 10.06
N ASP A 124 -15.17 9.91 10.59
CA ASP A 124 -16.49 9.50 10.10
C ASP A 124 -16.70 9.87 8.62
N LYS A 125 -16.27 11.08 8.23
CA LYS A 125 -16.40 11.56 6.84
C LYS A 125 -15.58 10.73 5.84
N THR A 126 -14.43 10.20 6.26
CA THR A 126 -13.50 9.47 5.39
C THR A 126 -13.79 7.97 5.34
N GLU A 127 -14.25 7.38 6.44
CA GLU A 127 -14.64 5.96 6.51
C GLU A 127 -16.02 5.70 5.89
N ASN A 128 -16.92 6.69 5.91
CA ASN A 128 -18.21 6.60 5.25
C ASN A 128 -18.11 6.97 3.77
N ARG A 129 -18.25 5.97 2.89
CA ARG A 129 -18.15 6.13 1.43
C ARG A 129 -19.06 7.21 0.85
N GLU A 130 -20.27 7.36 1.39
CA GLU A 130 -21.22 8.37 0.88
C GLU A 130 -20.80 9.77 1.30
N LEU A 131 -20.36 9.96 2.56
CA LEU A 131 -19.83 11.24 3.02
C LEU A 131 -18.53 11.61 2.30
N PHE A 132 -17.67 10.64 2.04
CA PHE A 132 -16.46 10.83 1.24
C PHE A 132 -16.82 11.27 -0.19
N ARG A 133 -17.74 10.56 -0.84
CA ARG A 133 -18.21 10.89 -2.20
C ARG A 133 -18.80 12.30 -2.27
N GLN A 134 -19.64 12.68 -1.30
CA GLN A 134 -20.19 14.02 -1.18
C GLN A 134 -19.07 15.06 -1.03
N LEU A 135 -18.11 14.83 -0.12
CA LEU A 135 -16.97 15.72 0.04
C LEU A 135 -16.17 15.89 -1.26
N MET A 136 -15.88 14.80 -1.97
CA MET A 136 -15.13 14.85 -3.23
C MET A 136 -15.87 15.66 -4.30
N ASN A 137 -17.19 15.49 -4.41
CA ASN A 137 -18.02 16.30 -5.30
C ASN A 137 -18.00 17.78 -4.92
N ASP A 138 -18.09 18.10 -3.63
CA ASP A 138 -18.09 19.48 -3.12
C ASP A 138 -16.77 20.21 -3.44
N ILE A 139 -15.65 19.49 -3.43
CA ILE A 139 -14.30 20.04 -3.69
C ILE A 139 -13.86 19.86 -5.15
N GLY A 140 -14.70 19.27 -6.01
CA GLY A 140 -14.42 19.05 -7.43
C GLY A 140 -13.33 18.01 -7.70
N VAL A 141 -13.09 17.07 -6.78
CA VAL A 141 -12.20 15.92 -7.00
C VAL A 141 -13.02 14.79 -7.62
N PRO A 142 -12.67 14.29 -8.82
CA PRO A 142 -13.41 13.21 -9.45
C PRO A 142 -13.37 11.93 -8.62
N VAL A 143 -14.48 11.22 -8.56
CA VAL A 143 -14.63 9.90 -7.95
C VAL A 143 -15.29 8.97 -8.95
N GLN A 144 -15.20 7.67 -8.71
CA GLN A 144 -15.86 6.67 -9.54
C GLN A 144 -17.37 6.99 -9.66
N PRO A 145 -17.88 7.25 -10.90
CA PRO A 145 -19.30 7.44 -11.13
C PRO A 145 -20.08 6.22 -10.65
N SER A 146 -21.05 6.46 -9.77
CA SER A 146 -21.81 5.42 -9.09
C SER A 146 -23.20 5.94 -8.75
N ALA A 147 -24.21 5.08 -8.90
CA ALA A 147 -25.57 5.37 -8.48
C ALA A 147 -26.36 4.08 -8.20
N THR A 148 -27.31 4.16 -7.27
CA THR A 148 -28.23 3.07 -6.98
C THR A 148 -29.45 3.13 -7.89
N ALA A 149 -29.92 1.96 -8.34
CA ALA A 149 -31.16 1.78 -9.07
C ALA A 149 -32.05 0.79 -8.32
N GLN A 150 -33.33 1.14 -8.18
CA GLN A 150 -34.37 0.27 -7.63
C GLN A 150 -35.35 -0.21 -8.71
N SER A 151 -35.14 0.19 -9.96
CA SER A 151 -35.91 -0.30 -11.10
C SER A 151 -35.05 -0.44 -12.34
N PHE A 152 -35.55 -1.22 -13.30
CA PHE A 152 -34.88 -1.42 -14.58
C PHE A 152 -34.69 -0.09 -15.36
N LEU A 153 -35.70 0.79 -15.34
CA LEU A 153 -35.64 2.09 -16.03
C LEU A 153 -34.60 3.02 -15.38
N GLU A 154 -34.57 3.11 -14.05
CA GLU A 154 -33.53 3.85 -13.34
C GLU A 154 -32.13 3.32 -13.68
N GLY A 155 -31.97 1.99 -13.73
CA GLY A 155 -30.71 1.38 -14.11
C GLY A 155 -30.27 1.73 -15.54
N GLN A 156 -31.21 1.79 -16.50
CA GLN A 156 -30.91 2.23 -17.86
C GLN A 156 -30.48 3.69 -17.93
N ASP A 157 -31.12 4.58 -17.18
CA ASP A 157 -30.75 6.00 -17.13
C ASP A 157 -29.34 6.17 -16.54
N ILE A 158 -29.04 5.45 -15.46
CA ILE A 158 -27.70 5.44 -14.85
C ILE A 158 -26.66 4.90 -15.82
N ALA A 159 -26.95 3.82 -16.54
CA ALA A 159 -26.03 3.23 -17.51
C ALA A 159 -25.71 4.18 -18.67
N GLN A 160 -26.67 5.00 -19.11
CA GLN A 160 -26.42 6.03 -20.13
C GLN A 160 -25.51 7.15 -19.61
N GLN A 161 -25.59 7.47 -18.33
CA GLN A 161 -24.75 8.50 -17.69
C GLN A 161 -23.32 7.98 -17.42
N ILE A 162 -23.19 6.76 -16.91
CA ILE A 162 -21.91 6.16 -16.52
C ILE A 162 -21.12 5.66 -17.74
N GLY A 163 -21.80 5.04 -18.71
CA GLY A 163 -21.15 4.38 -19.85
C GLY A 163 -20.47 3.05 -19.51
N PHE A 164 -20.01 2.34 -20.53
CA PHE A 164 -19.39 1.01 -20.40
C PHE A 164 -17.85 1.09 -20.51
N PRO A 165 -17.09 0.20 -19.85
CA PRO A 165 -17.55 -0.90 -19.01
C PRO A 165 -18.04 -0.45 -17.62
N MET A 166 -18.97 -1.20 -17.02
CA MET A 166 -19.52 -0.93 -15.68
C MET A 166 -19.67 -2.21 -14.85
N VAL A 167 -19.92 -2.05 -13.55
CA VAL A 167 -20.20 -3.13 -12.59
C VAL A 167 -21.57 -2.91 -12.01
N ILE A 168 -22.37 -3.98 -11.95
CA ILE A 168 -23.66 -4.04 -11.25
C ILE A 168 -23.45 -4.83 -9.97
N ARG A 169 -23.83 -4.27 -8.83
CA ARG A 169 -23.71 -4.90 -7.50
C ARG A 169 -25.05 -4.86 -6.76
N PRO A 170 -25.74 -6.00 -6.62
CA PRO A 170 -27.00 -6.06 -5.86
C PRO A 170 -26.81 -5.75 -4.38
N SER A 171 -27.65 -4.87 -3.86
CA SER A 171 -27.66 -4.51 -2.44
C SER A 171 -28.11 -5.70 -1.60
N PHE A 172 -27.57 -5.84 -0.38
CA PHE A 172 -27.89 -6.89 0.59
C PHE A 172 -27.66 -8.33 0.10
N THR A 173 -26.72 -8.51 -0.86
CA THR A 173 -26.26 -9.84 -1.29
C THR A 173 -24.86 -10.12 -0.75
N LEU A 174 -24.54 -11.39 -0.50
CA LEU A 174 -23.22 -11.83 -0.06
C LEU A 174 -22.45 -12.46 -1.23
N GLY A 175 -21.11 -12.36 -1.19
CA GLY A 175 -20.23 -13.05 -2.13
C GLY A 175 -20.36 -12.62 -3.59
N GLY A 176 -20.92 -11.44 -3.88
CA GLY A 176 -21.13 -10.96 -5.25
C GLY A 176 -22.28 -11.65 -5.98
N THR A 177 -23.19 -12.31 -5.26
CA THR A 177 -24.36 -12.99 -5.84
C THR A 177 -25.22 -12.01 -6.64
N GLY A 178 -25.43 -12.29 -7.93
CA GLY A 178 -26.16 -11.42 -8.86
C GLY A 178 -25.38 -10.19 -9.33
N GLY A 179 -24.13 -10.03 -8.90
CA GLY A 179 -23.23 -8.99 -9.43
C GLY A 179 -22.69 -9.36 -10.80
N ALA A 180 -22.42 -8.35 -11.62
CA ALA A 180 -22.00 -8.55 -13.00
C ALA A 180 -21.04 -7.45 -13.48
N PHE A 181 -20.08 -7.84 -14.31
CA PHE A 181 -19.30 -6.90 -15.13
C PHE A 181 -19.97 -6.78 -16.48
N VAL A 182 -20.33 -5.55 -16.84
CA VAL A 182 -20.99 -5.25 -18.11
C VAL A 182 -19.99 -4.53 -18.99
N HIS A 183 -19.42 -5.25 -19.95
CA HIS A 183 -18.46 -4.68 -20.89
C HIS A 183 -19.12 -4.00 -22.08
N LYS A 184 -20.31 -4.47 -22.46
CA LYS A 184 -21.03 -4.00 -23.64
C LYS A 184 -22.48 -3.73 -23.31
N LYS A 185 -23.06 -2.81 -24.08
CA LYS A 185 -24.45 -2.38 -23.90
C LYS A 185 -25.45 -3.52 -24.07
N GLU A 186 -25.18 -4.47 -24.96
CA GLU A 186 -26.10 -5.56 -25.28
C GLU A 186 -26.31 -6.52 -24.09
N ASP A 187 -25.31 -6.63 -23.22
CA ASP A 187 -25.35 -7.52 -22.05
C ASP A 187 -26.04 -6.86 -20.83
N PHE A 188 -26.24 -5.53 -20.87
CA PHE A 188 -26.66 -4.76 -19.71
C PHE A 188 -28.06 -5.12 -19.21
N ASP A 189 -29.04 -5.22 -20.11
CA ASP A 189 -30.44 -5.40 -19.73
C ASP A 189 -30.67 -6.74 -18.99
N GLU A 190 -30.00 -7.81 -19.45
CA GLU A 190 -30.08 -9.12 -18.81
C GLU A 190 -29.42 -9.10 -17.43
N LEU A 191 -28.21 -8.54 -17.34
CA LEU A 191 -27.41 -8.51 -16.12
C LEU A 191 -28.01 -7.57 -15.05
N LEU A 192 -28.64 -6.47 -15.47
CA LEU A 192 -29.37 -5.57 -14.58
C LEU A 192 -30.58 -6.26 -13.97
N ASN A 193 -31.41 -6.94 -14.76
CA ASN A 193 -32.56 -7.69 -14.25
C ASN A 193 -32.13 -8.79 -13.29
N LEU A 194 -31.06 -9.53 -13.63
CA LEU A 194 -30.50 -10.54 -12.74
C LEU A 194 -30.07 -9.93 -11.41
N GLY A 195 -29.38 -8.78 -11.44
CA GLY A 195 -28.95 -8.09 -10.24
C GLY A 195 -30.11 -7.59 -9.36
N LEU A 196 -31.12 -6.95 -9.97
CA LEU A 196 -32.31 -6.47 -9.28
C LEU A 196 -33.11 -7.62 -8.65
N HIS A 197 -33.20 -8.78 -9.32
CA HIS A 197 -33.86 -9.96 -8.76
C HIS A 197 -33.05 -10.66 -7.66
N ALA A 198 -31.72 -10.57 -7.71
CA ALA A 198 -30.84 -11.13 -6.70
C ALA A 198 -30.87 -10.34 -5.39
N SER A 199 -31.13 -9.02 -5.44
CA SER A 199 -31.24 -8.18 -4.25
C SER A 199 -32.52 -8.48 -3.46
N PRO A 200 -32.44 -8.75 -2.15
CA PRO A 200 -33.61 -8.89 -1.28
C PRO A 200 -34.50 -7.64 -1.20
N ILE A 201 -33.93 -6.48 -1.52
CA ILE A 201 -34.63 -5.18 -1.49
C ILE A 201 -34.86 -4.61 -2.91
N HIS A 202 -34.60 -5.41 -3.94
CA HIS A 202 -34.72 -5.01 -5.35
C HIS A 202 -33.91 -3.77 -5.73
N GLU A 203 -32.67 -3.69 -5.23
CA GLU A 203 -31.77 -2.55 -5.47
C GLU A 203 -30.40 -3.03 -5.95
N VAL A 204 -29.82 -2.31 -6.91
CA VAL A 204 -28.44 -2.51 -7.36
C VAL A 204 -27.67 -1.19 -7.32
N LEU A 205 -26.38 -1.27 -7.04
CA LEU A 205 -25.42 -0.21 -7.26
C LEU A 205 -24.76 -0.42 -8.63
N ILE A 206 -24.85 0.57 -9.51
CA ILE A 206 -24.21 0.57 -10.83
C ILE A 206 -23.04 1.55 -10.79
N GLU A 207 -21.87 1.10 -11.21
CA GLU A 207 -20.62 1.82 -11.08
C GLU A 207 -19.75 1.69 -12.33
N GLN A 208 -19.02 2.74 -12.70
CA GLN A 208 -18.04 2.65 -13.79
C GLN A 208 -17.01 1.56 -13.48
N SER A 209 -16.66 0.70 -14.44
CA SER A 209 -15.61 -0.28 -14.22
C SER A 209 -14.26 0.38 -14.44
N ILE A 210 -13.50 0.48 -13.35
CA ILE A 210 -12.12 0.97 -13.34
C ILE A 210 -11.12 -0.18 -13.30
N PHE A 211 -11.58 -1.41 -13.57
CA PHE A 211 -10.72 -2.59 -13.59
C PHE A 211 -9.66 -2.44 -14.68
N GLY A 212 -8.40 -2.68 -14.34
CA GLY A 212 -7.29 -2.47 -15.28
C GLY A 212 -6.75 -1.04 -15.34
N TRP A 213 -7.39 -0.06 -14.68
CA TRP A 213 -6.78 1.27 -14.51
C TRP A 213 -5.52 1.16 -13.64
N LYS A 214 -4.61 2.11 -13.80
CA LYS A 214 -3.42 2.20 -12.94
C LYS A 214 -3.85 2.64 -11.54
N GLU A 215 -3.24 2.09 -10.50
CA GLU A 215 -3.54 2.42 -9.11
C GLU A 215 -2.32 3.07 -8.45
N PHE A 216 -2.53 4.21 -7.81
CA PHE A 216 -1.49 5.02 -7.19
C PHE A 216 -1.85 5.37 -5.76
N GLU A 217 -0.83 5.51 -4.92
CA GLU A 217 -0.97 5.98 -3.55
C GLU A 217 0.00 7.14 -3.28
N LEU A 218 -0.45 8.15 -2.56
CA LEU A 218 0.38 9.21 -2.02
C LEU A 218 0.34 9.18 -0.49
N GLU A 219 1.52 9.23 0.13
CA GLU A 219 1.67 9.40 1.57
C GLU A 219 1.94 10.87 1.88
N LEU A 220 1.09 11.49 2.69
CA LEU A 220 1.13 12.91 3.00
C LEU A 220 1.33 13.17 4.49
N LEU A 221 1.93 14.30 4.81
CA LEU A 221 1.90 14.89 6.15
C LEU A 221 1.37 16.33 6.07
N ARG A 222 0.53 16.71 7.04
CA ARG A 222 0.05 18.08 7.23
C ARG A 222 0.24 18.52 8.67
N ASP A 223 0.68 19.75 8.85
CA ASP A 223 0.76 20.40 10.15
C ASP A 223 -0.33 21.45 10.38
N SER A 224 -0.32 22.06 11.56
CA SER A 224 -1.31 23.07 11.96
C SER A 224 -1.16 24.42 11.24
N ASN A 225 0.00 24.68 10.62
CA ASN A 225 0.25 25.85 9.78
C ASN A 225 -0.22 25.66 8.33
N ASP A 226 -0.87 24.53 8.04
CA ASP A 226 -1.32 24.14 6.71
C ASP A 226 -0.17 23.85 5.71
N ASN A 227 1.03 23.58 6.23
CA ASN A 227 2.09 23.01 5.42
C ASN A 227 1.72 21.56 5.08
N VAL A 228 1.89 21.18 3.82
CA VAL A 228 1.64 19.82 3.34
C VAL A 228 2.83 19.35 2.51
N ILE A 229 3.27 18.11 2.76
CA ILE A 229 4.33 17.45 1.97
C ILE A 229 3.85 16.10 1.48
N ILE A 230 4.30 15.71 0.29
CA ILE A 230 4.23 14.33 -0.20
C ILE A 230 5.51 13.62 0.24
N VAL A 231 5.39 12.65 1.14
CA VAL A 231 6.52 11.85 1.62
C VAL A 231 6.91 10.80 0.60
N CYS A 232 5.93 10.16 -0.04
CA CYS A 232 6.19 9.09 -1.00
C CYS A 232 5.05 8.94 -2.00
N SER A 233 5.42 8.62 -3.24
CA SER A 233 4.48 8.18 -4.27
C SER A 233 4.70 6.70 -4.56
N ILE A 234 3.60 5.95 -4.61
CA ILE A 234 3.59 4.51 -4.83
C ILE A 234 2.77 4.22 -6.07
N GLU A 235 3.32 3.43 -6.98
CA GLU A 235 2.61 2.90 -8.14
C GLU A 235 2.39 1.39 -7.97
N ASN A 236 1.17 0.94 -8.21
CA ASN A 236 0.85 -0.48 -8.16
C ASN A 236 1.26 -1.12 -9.50
N PHE A 237 2.02 -2.22 -9.41
CA PHE A 237 2.34 -3.07 -10.56
C PHE A 237 1.09 -3.83 -11.02
N ASP A 238 0.32 -4.33 -10.07
CA ASP A 238 -0.98 -4.94 -10.32
C ASP A 238 -2.03 -3.82 -10.49
N PRO A 239 -2.84 -3.82 -11.57
CA PRO A 239 -3.80 -2.74 -11.80
C PRO A 239 -5.04 -2.85 -10.89
N MET A 240 -5.85 -1.78 -10.88
CA MET A 240 -7.11 -1.70 -10.16
C MET A 240 -7.95 -2.95 -10.31
N GLY A 241 -8.48 -3.42 -9.18
CA GLY A 241 -9.21 -4.69 -9.07
C GLY A 241 -8.51 -5.70 -8.15
N ILE A 242 -7.26 -5.43 -7.77
CA ILE A 242 -6.52 -6.14 -6.72
C ILE A 242 -6.19 -5.12 -5.63
N HIS A 243 -6.54 -5.41 -4.38
CA HIS A 243 -6.29 -4.53 -3.25
C HIS A 243 -4.80 -4.21 -3.13
N THR A 244 -4.42 -2.95 -2.89
CA THR A 244 -3.01 -2.50 -2.72
C THR A 244 -2.17 -3.37 -1.77
N GLY A 245 -2.80 -3.87 -0.71
CA GLY A 245 -2.25 -4.86 0.22
C GLY A 245 -1.80 -6.19 -0.41
N ASP A 246 -2.55 -6.67 -1.40
CA ASP A 246 -2.25 -7.87 -2.19
C ASP A 246 -1.60 -7.55 -3.55
N SER A 247 -1.40 -6.28 -3.87
CA SER A 247 -0.67 -5.84 -5.05
C SER A 247 0.84 -5.80 -4.81
N ILE A 248 1.62 -6.10 -5.85
CA ILE A 248 3.00 -5.66 -5.96
C ILE A 248 2.98 -4.16 -6.16
N THR A 249 3.82 -3.43 -5.44
CA THR A 249 3.89 -1.96 -5.54
C THR A 249 5.33 -1.49 -5.63
N VAL A 250 5.53 -0.33 -6.24
CA VAL A 250 6.85 0.28 -6.43
C VAL A 250 6.87 1.71 -5.92
N ALA A 251 8.03 2.13 -5.40
CA ALA A 251 8.30 3.51 -5.06
C ALA A 251 9.64 3.94 -5.68
N PRO A 252 9.72 5.11 -6.34
CA PRO A 252 8.63 6.07 -6.55
C PRO A 252 7.67 5.59 -7.66
N ALA A 253 6.64 6.40 -7.99
CA ALA A 253 5.88 6.22 -9.22
C ALA A 253 6.80 6.28 -10.47
N MET A 254 6.58 5.41 -11.44
CA MET A 254 7.46 5.15 -12.58
C MET A 254 6.88 5.62 -13.91
N THR A 255 5.56 5.57 -14.09
CA THR A 255 4.92 5.72 -15.42
C THR A 255 4.07 6.98 -15.57
N LEU A 256 4.13 7.91 -14.63
CA LEU A 256 3.40 9.17 -14.70
C LEU A 256 4.23 10.29 -15.34
N PRO A 257 3.68 11.01 -16.34
CA PRO A 257 4.19 12.32 -16.69
C PRO A 257 4.10 13.27 -15.50
N ASP A 258 5.06 14.19 -15.36
CA ASP A 258 5.08 15.15 -14.26
C ASP A 258 3.78 15.97 -14.19
N THR A 259 3.20 16.36 -15.33
CA THR A 259 1.92 17.08 -15.36
C THR A 259 0.76 16.30 -14.72
N VAL A 260 0.74 14.97 -14.87
CA VAL A 260 -0.27 14.10 -14.26
C VAL A 260 0.04 13.92 -12.77
N TYR A 261 1.31 13.74 -12.43
CA TYR A 261 1.77 13.65 -11.03
C TYR A 261 1.41 14.91 -10.24
N GLN A 262 1.67 16.12 -10.77
CA GLN A 262 1.34 17.38 -10.10
C GLN A 262 -0.17 17.54 -9.92
N ARG A 263 -1.00 17.16 -10.92
CA ARG A 263 -2.47 17.15 -10.76
C ARG A 263 -2.91 16.21 -9.65
N MET A 264 -2.35 15.00 -9.59
CA MET A 264 -2.63 14.04 -8.52
C MET A 264 -2.20 14.56 -7.15
N ARG A 265 -1.01 15.18 -7.07
CA ARG A 265 -0.48 15.83 -5.87
C ARG A 265 -1.39 16.95 -5.38
N ASP A 266 -1.83 17.84 -6.27
CA ASP A 266 -2.73 18.95 -5.93
C ASP A 266 -4.10 18.43 -5.44
N MET A 267 -4.65 17.40 -6.08
CA MET A 267 -5.87 16.72 -5.60
C MET A 267 -5.68 16.15 -4.20
N ALA A 268 -4.57 15.45 -3.94
CA ALA A 268 -4.31 14.86 -2.63
C ALA A 268 -4.17 15.92 -1.52
N ILE A 269 -3.49 17.03 -1.81
CA ILE A 269 -3.38 18.18 -0.90
C ILE A 269 -4.77 18.78 -0.63
N LEU A 270 -5.58 18.96 -1.67
CA LEU A 270 -6.95 19.49 -1.53
C LEU A 270 -7.82 18.55 -0.69
N MET A 271 -7.76 17.25 -0.92
CA MET A 271 -8.48 16.24 -0.14
C MET A 271 -8.09 16.31 1.33
N MET A 272 -6.78 16.33 1.63
CA MET A 272 -6.25 16.40 3.00
C MET A 272 -6.65 17.69 3.73
N ARG A 273 -6.75 18.82 3.01
CA ARG A 273 -7.25 20.08 3.58
C ARG A 273 -8.75 20.05 3.88
N SER A 274 -9.51 19.29 3.10
CA SER A 274 -10.97 19.30 3.12
C SER A 274 -11.60 18.36 4.17
N ILE A 275 -10.81 17.41 4.71
CA ILE A 275 -11.30 16.51 5.77
C ILE A 275 -11.46 17.19 7.14
N GLY A 276 -10.85 18.36 7.36
CA GLY A 276 -11.03 19.16 8.59
C GLY A 276 -9.71 19.59 9.23
N ASN A 277 -9.73 19.78 10.56
CA ASN A 277 -8.52 20.03 11.32
C ASN A 277 -7.79 18.70 11.53
N PHE A 278 -6.66 18.55 10.83
CA PHE A 278 -5.88 17.32 10.81
C PHE A 278 -4.40 17.68 10.83
N ALA A 279 -3.69 17.17 11.84
CA ALA A 279 -2.25 17.35 12.01
C ALA A 279 -1.62 15.98 12.18
N GLY A 280 -1.12 15.41 11.08
CA GLY A 280 -0.68 14.02 11.04
C GLY A 280 -0.43 13.50 9.64
N GLY A 281 -0.25 12.17 9.56
CA GLY A 281 0.03 11.44 8.32
C GLY A 281 -1.21 10.79 7.72
N CYS A 282 -1.32 10.82 6.40
CA CYS A 282 -2.48 10.32 5.67
C CYS A 282 -2.06 9.63 4.37
N ASN A 283 -2.78 8.57 4.00
CA ASN A 283 -2.65 7.90 2.71
C ASN A 283 -3.84 8.27 1.81
N VAL A 284 -3.58 8.66 0.57
CA VAL A 284 -4.59 8.96 -0.45
C VAL A 284 -4.39 8.03 -1.64
N GLN A 285 -5.47 7.41 -2.13
CA GLN A 285 -5.44 6.48 -3.25
C GLN A 285 -6.16 7.05 -4.47
N PHE A 286 -5.58 6.80 -5.64
CA PHE A 286 -6.10 7.23 -6.94
C PHE A 286 -6.11 6.08 -7.93
N ALA A 287 -7.08 6.12 -8.85
CA ALA A 287 -7.01 5.35 -10.09
C ALA A 287 -6.80 6.31 -11.26
N ILE A 288 -5.94 5.92 -12.20
CA ILE A 288 -5.61 6.70 -13.38
C ILE A 288 -5.87 5.87 -14.63
N ASN A 289 -6.68 6.44 -15.54
CA ASN A 289 -6.96 5.82 -16.82
C ASN A 289 -5.68 5.81 -17.68
N PRO A 290 -5.19 4.65 -18.12
CA PRO A 290 -3.94 4.56 -18.90
C PRO A 290 -4.04 5.19 -20.29
N GLU A 291 -5.25 5.41 -20.84
CA GLU A 291 -5.47 5.97 -22.17
C GLU A 291 -5.76 7.47 -22.15
N THR A 292 -6.52 7.95 -21.16
CA THR A 292 -7.02 9.33 -21.10
C THR A 292 -6.33 10.19 -20.04
N GLU A 293 -5.55 9.60 -19.13
CA GLU A 293 -4.97 10.27 -17.95
C GLU A 293 -6.01 10.92 -17.03
N GLU A 294 -7.25 10.44 -17.08
CA GLU A 294 -8.29 10.77 -16.13
C GLU A 294 -7.91 10.22 -14.75
N ILE A 295 -7.96 11.08 -13.73
CA ILE A 295 -7.61 10.77 -12.34
C ILE A 295 -8.90 10.77 -11.53
N ILE A 296 -9.15 9.68 -10.80
CA ILE A 296 -10.23 9.61 -9.82
C ILE A 296 -9.66 9.27 -8.45
N ALA A 297 -10.23 9.86 -7.40
CA ALA A 297 -9.95 9.48 -6.02
C ALA A 297 -10.70 8.20 -5.66
N ILE A 298 -10.02 7.31 -4.94
CA ILE A 298 -10.56 6.03 -4.46
C ILE A 298 -10.92 6.15 -2.99
N GLU A 299 -9.95 6.53 -2.15
CA GLU A 299 -10.14 6.70 -0.71
C GLU A 299 -9.06 7.59 -0.11
N ILE A 300 -9.30 8.00 1.14
CA ILE A 300 -8.35 8.71 1.98
C ILE A 300 -8.38 8.11 3.39
N ASN A 301 -7.21 7.79 3.94
CA ASN A 301 -7.05 7.17 5.25
C ASN A 301 -6.34 8.16 6.19
N PRO A 302 -7.03 8.88 7.10
CA PRO A 302 -6.44 9.92 7.96
C PRO A 302 -5.71 9.33 9.18
N ARG A 303 -4.84 8.35 8.93
CA ARG A 303 -4.02 7.65 9.93
C ARG A 303 -2.76 7.11 9.27
N VAL A 304 -1.83 6.62 10.08
CA VAL A 304 -0.77 5.74 9.56
C VAL A 304 -1.38 4.46 9.00
N SER A 305 -0.72 3.90 8.00
CA SER A 305 -1.13 2.73 7.24
C SER A 305 0.06 1.78 7.02
N ARG A 306 -0.21 0.60 6.46
CA ARG A 306 0.84 -0.27 5.91
C ARG A 306 1.68 0.46 4.86
N SER A 307 1.03 1.24 3.99
CA SER A 307 1.69 2.08 2.98
C SER A 307 2.57 3.16 3.61
N SER A 308 2.18 3.76 4.74
CA SER A 308 3.03 4.72 5.47
C SER A 308 4.27 4.06 6.08
N ALA A 309 4.16 2.81 6.55
CA ALA A 309 5.30 2.05 7.05
C ALA A 309 6.26 1.69 5.91
N LEU A 310 5.71 1.24 4.76
CA LEU A 310 6.45 1.02 3.53
C LEU A 310 7.16 2.31 3.07
N ALA A 311 6.45 3.44 2.98
CA ALA A 311 6.98 4.73 2.58
C ALA A 311 8.07 5.23 3.53
N SER A 312 7.92 5.00 4.85
CA SER A 312 8.95 5.35 5.82
C SER A 312 10.23 4.55 5.61
N LYS A 313 10.10 3.25 5.27
CA LYS A 313 11.25 2.40 4.93
C LYS A 313 11.82 2.72 3.56
N ALA A 314 10.97 3.15 2.64
CA ALA A 314 11.33 3.47 1.29
C ALA A 314 12.22 4.71 1.23
N THR A 315 11.81 5.75 1.95
CA THR A 315 12.44 7.08 1.87
C THR A 315 13.46 7.30 2.98
N GLY A 316 13.30 6.61 4.12
CA GLY A 316 13.99 6.93 5.36
C GLY A 316 13.27 7.99 6.20
N TYR A 317 12.19 8.60 5.70
CA TYR A 317 11.43 9.62 6.40
C TYR A 317 10.49 8.97 7.45
N PRO A 318 10.63 9.24 8.76
CA PRO A 318 9.90 8.51 9.79
C PRO A 318 8.49 9.09 10.04
N ILE A 319 7.53 8.73 9.19
CA ILE A 319 6.18 9.31 9.19
C ILE A 319 5.51 9.27 10.57
N ALA A 320 5.46 8.11 11.24
CA ALA A 320 4.80 7.98 12.54
C ALA A 320 5.46 8.84 13.64
N ARG A 321 6.80 8.94 13.64
CA ARG A 321 7.55 9.82 14.54
C ARG A 321 7.15 11.28 14.32
N ILE A 322 7.16 11.76 13.07
CA ILE A 322 6.82 13.14 12.74
C ILE A 322 5.34 13.42 13.04
N ALA A 323 4.42 12.58 12.56
CA ALA A 323 2.99 12.71 12.81
C ALA A 323 2.63 12.80 14.29
N SER A 324 3.29 12.01 15.17
CA SER A 324 3.07 12.11 16.62
C SER A 324 3.48 13.47 17.20
N LYS A 325 4.51 14.12 16.65
CA LYS A 325 4.94 15.46 17.08
C LYS A 325 4.02 16.55 16.52
N LEU A 326 3.53 16.40 15.29
CA LEU A 326 2.52 17.29 14.73
C LEU A 326 1.23 17.28 15.57
N ALA A 327 0.82 16.10 16.07
CA ALA A 327 -0.35 15.95 16.91
C ALA A 327 -0.28 16.71 18.26
N ILE A 328 0.92 17.10 18.71
CA ILE A 328 1.13 17.89 19.93
C ILE A 328 1.51 19.36 19.63
N GLY A 329 1.26 19.82 18.40
CA GLY A 329 1.35 21.23 18.02
C GLY A 329 2.58 21.63 17.21
N TYR A 330 3.56 20.73 17.02
CA TYR A 330 4.74 21.04 16.20
C TYR A 330 4.34 21.26 14.74
N ASN A 331 5.13 22.08 14.06
CA ASN A 331 5.07 22.27 12.61
C ASN A 331 6.25 21.56 11.93
N LEU A 332 6.10 21.24 10.64
CA LEU A 332 7.10 20.47 9.89
C LEU A 332 8.46 21.17 9.84
N ASP A 333 8.47 22.50 9.79
CA ASP A 333 9.68 23.33 9.72
C ASP A 333 10.47 23.34 11.04
N GLU A 334 9.78 23.11 12.17
CA GLU A 334 10.34 23.06 13.52
C GLU A 334 10.96 21.69 13.86
N LEU A 335 10.59 20.66 13.10
CA LEU A 335 11.07 19.29 13.28
C LEU A 335 12.31 19.04 12.42
N THR A 336 13.19 18.17 12.90
CA THR A 336 14.43 17.81 12.21
C THR A 336 14.32 16.43 11.58
N ASN A 337 14.75 16.29 10.32
CA ASN A 337 15.01 15.01 9.69
C ASN A 337 16.10 14.25 10.47
N PRO A 338 15.82 13.09 11.07
CA PRO A 338 16.79 12.40 11.89
C PRO A 338 17.97 11.83 11.11
N ILE A 339 17.88 11.69 9.78
CA ILE A 339 18.96 11.15 8.94
C ILE A 339 19.96 12.25 8.59
N THR A 340 19.56 13.26 7.81
CA THR A 340 20.44 14.33 7.29
C THR A 340 20.57 15.55 8.21
N LYS A 341 19.82 15.58 9.32
CA LYS A 341 19.76 16.73 10.25
C LYS A 341 19.24 18.04 9.63
N THR A 342 18.57 17.96 8.48
CA THR A 342 17.84 19.08 7.86
C THR A 342 16.45 19.25 8.49
N SER A 343 15.65 20.21 8.03
CA SER A 343 14.23 20.32 8.42
C SER A 343 13.44 19.09 7.98
N ALA A 344 12.36 18.76 8.69
CA ALA A 344 11.39 17.75 8.28
C ALA A 344 10.39 18.28 7.23
N PHE A 345 10.41 19.59 6.92
CA PHE A 345 9.56 20.20 5.89
C PHE A 345 10.17 20.10 4.49
N PHE A 346 10.13 18.91 3.89
CA PHE A 346 10.58 18.66 2.52
C PHE A 346 9.89 17.42 1.96
N GLU A 347 9.90 17.28 0.63
CA GLU A 347 9.49 16.05 -0.05
C GLU A 347 10.74 15.19 -0.33
N PRO A 348 10.83 13.95 0.19
CA PRO A 348 11.97 13.09 -0.05
C PRO A 348 12.21 12.79 -1.52
N THR A 349 13.48 12.75 -1.91
CA THR A 349 13.92 12.27 -3.24
C THR A 349 14.79 11.03 -3.05
N ILE A 350 14.55 10.00 -3.85
CA ILE A 350 15.28 8.72 -3.77
C ILE A 350 16.00 8.44 -5.09
N ASP A 351 17.22 7.91 -5.01
CA ASP A 351 18.06 7.58 -6.16
C ASP A 351 18.11 6.06 -6.44
N TYR A 352 17.07 5.37 -5.99
CA TYR A 352 16.87 3.93 -6.12
C TYR A 352 15.37 3.63 -6.31
N VAL A 353 15.08 2.39 -6.66
CA VAL A 353 13.72 1.85 -6.80
C VAL A 353 13.48 0.83 -5.70
N ILE A 354 12.27 0.86 -5.16
CA ILE A 354 11.77 -0.13 -4.22
C ILE A 354 10.66 -0.92 -4.87
N VAL A 355 10.64 -2.21 -4.58
CA VAL A 355 9.55 -3.11 -4.97
C VAL A 355 9.08 -3.83 -3.72
N LYS A 356 7.80 -3.67 -3.37
CA LYS A 356 7.11 -4.48 -2.38
C LYS A 356 6.40 -5.63 -3.07
N VAL A 357 6.53 -6.84 -2.52
CA VAL A 357 5.77 -8.01 -2.96
C VAL A 357 5.03 -8.61 -1.75
N PRO A 358 3.71 -8.81 -1.81
CA PRO A 358 2.97 -9.45 -0.73
C PRO A 358 3.35 -10.94 -0.56
N ARG A 359 3.05 -11.49 0.62
CA ARG A 359 3.29 -12.88 0.98
C ARG A 359 1.97 -13.55 1.36
N TRP A 360 1.68 -14.71 0.79
CA TRP A 360 0.43 -15.46 1.05
C TRP A 360 0.71 -16.87 1.58
N ASN A 361 -0.12 -17.38 2.49
CA ASN A 361 -0.01 -18.76 3.02
C ASN A 361 -1.17 -19.66 2.56
N PHE A 362 -1.52 -19.62 1.27
CA PHE A 362 -2.63 -20.42 0.71
C PHE A 362 -2.41 -21.94 0.82
N ASP A 363 -1.18 -22.39 1.04
CA ASP A 363 -0.82 -23.79 1.31
C ASP A 363 -1.39 -24.30 2.64
N LYS A 364 -1.58 -23.40 3.63
CA LYS A 364 -2.17 -23.73 4.94
C LYS A 364 -3.70 -23.85 4.90
N PHE A 365 -4.36 -23.27 3.89
CA PHE A 365 -5.82 -23.19 3.79
C PHE A 365 -6.32 -23.94 2.56
N LYS A 366 -6.34 -25.27 2.64
CA LYS A 366 -6.87 -26.13 1.56
C LYS A 366 -8.35 -25.81 1.30
N GLY A 367 -8.70 -25.49 0.05
CA GLY A 367 -10.06 -25.14 -0.35
C GLY A 367 -10.39 -23.64 -0.28
N ALA A 368 -9.50 -22.80 0.24
CA ALA A 368 -9.66 -21.35 0.17
C ALA A 368 -9.52 -20.86 -1.28
N ASP A 369 -10.33 -19.87 -1.64
CA ASP A 369 -10.20 -19.17 -2.92
C ASP A 369 -8.90 -18.36 -2.96
N ARG A 370 -8.05 -18.69 -3.93
CA ARG A 370 -6.71 -18.10 -4.12
C ARG A 370 -6.71 -16.89 -5.06
N ARG A 371 -7.85 -16.57 -5.67
CA ARG A 371 -7.97 -15.42 -6.54
C ARG A 371 -7.78 -14.14 -5.75
N LEU A 372 -6.94 -13.24 -6.25
CA LEU A 372 -6.75 -11.91 -5.70
C LEU A 372 -7.86 -10.98 -6.19
N GLY A 373 -8.27 -10.06 -5.32
CA GLY A 373 -9.36 -9.12 -5.59
C GLY A 373 -9.30 -7.95 -4.62
N LEU A 374 -10.45 -7.32 -4.38
CA LEU A 374 -10.57 -6.17 -3.48
C LEU A 374 -10.39 -6.50 -1.98
N GLN A 375 -10.48 -7.77 -1.60
CA GLN A 375 -10.23 -8.20 -0.22
C GLN A 375 -8.80 -8.72 -0.10
N MET A 376 -8.03 -8.14 0.81
CA MET A 376 -6.67 -8.58 1.13
C MET A 376 -6.67 -10.02 1.67
N LYS A 377 -5.74 -10.85 1.17
CA LYS A 377 -5.52 -12.24 1.60
C LYS A 377 -4.06 -12.52 1.98
N SER A 378 -3.15 -11.57 1.72
CA SER A 378 -1.75 -11.68 2.12
C SER A 378 -1.58 -11.56 3.65
N VAL A 379 -0.57 -12.24 4.16
CA VAL A 379 -0.25 -12.36 5.60
C VAL A 379 0.99 -11.55 5.99
N GLY A 380 1.59 -10.85 5.02
CA GLY A 380 2.81 -10.08 5.17
C GLY A 380 3.32 -9.61 3.82
N GLU A 381 4.50 -9.00 3.81
CA GLU A 381 5.10 -8.41 2.63
C GLU A 381 6.62 -8.38 2.76
N VAL A 382 7.31 -8.30 1.63
CA VAL A 382 8.76 -8.14 1.54
C VAL A 382 9.08 -6.92 0.69
N MET A 383 10.22 -6.30 0.94
CA MET A 383 10.67 -5.09 0.26
C MET A 383 12.08 -5.29 -0.31
N GLY A 384 12.24 -5.12 -1.62
CA GLY A 384 13.54 -5.12 -2.30
C GLY A 384 13.96 -3.71 -2.69
N ILE A 385 15.23 -3.36 -2.47
CA ILE A 385 15.83 -2.08 -2.90
C ILE A 385 16.90 -2.33 -3.97
N GLY A 386 16.82 -1.63 -5.09
CA GLY A 386 17.78 -1.71 -6.19
C GLY A 386 17.97 -0.35 -6.89
N ARG A 387 19.09 -0.18 -7.60
CA ARG A 387 19.35 1.04 -8.40
C ARG A 387 18.51 1.11 -9.68
N ASN A 388 17.78 0.04 -9.97
CA ASN A 388 16.80 -0.07 -11.04
C ASN A 388 15.70 -1.06 -10.62
N PHE A 389 14.58 -1.02 -11.33
CA PHE A 389 13.43 -1.88 -11.03
C PHE A 389 13.73 -3.38 -11.11
N GLN A 390 14.48 -3.83 -12.11
CA GLN A 390 14.80 -5.25 -12.29
C GLN A 390 15.60 -5.80 -11.10
N GLU A 391 16.58 -5.04 -10.62
CA GLU A 391 17.36 -5.39 -9.43
C GLU A 391 16.48 -5.45 -8.19
N ALA A 392 15.63 -4.45 -7.97
CA ALA A 392 14.72 -4.39 -6.84
C ALA A 392 13.71 -5.55 -6.84
N LEU A 393 13.13 -5.85 -8.01
CA LEU A 393 12.16 -6.93 -8.21
C LEU A 393 12.79 -8.31 -7.94
N GLN A 394 13.98 -8.58 -8.48
CA GLN A 394 14.68 -9.86 -8.26
C GLN A 394 15.00 -10.07 -6.78
N LYS A 395 15.48 -9.02 -6.09
CA LYS A 395 15.74 -9.07 -4.65
C LYS A 395 14.47 -9.29 -3.85
N ALA A 396 13.38 -8.59 -4.17
CA ALA A 396 12.10 -8.80 -3.51
C ALA A 396 11.62 -10.25 -3.69
N CYS A 397 11.71 -10.81 -4.89
CA CYS A 397 11.36 -12.20 -5.16
C CYS A 397 12.23 -13.20 -4.38
N GLN A 398 13.53 -12.94 -4.25
CA GLN A 398 14.45 -13.75 -3.42
C GLN A 398 14.04 -13.75 -1.94
N SER A 399 13.60 -12.60 -1.43
CA SER A 399 13.23 -12.42 -0.03
C SER A 399 11.85 -12.97 0.34
N LEU A 400 11.06 -13.48 -0.61
CA LEU A 400 9.70 -13.96 -0.34
C LEU A 400 9.63 -15.22 0.53
N GLU A 401 10.75 -15.92 0.75
CA GLU A 401 10.79 -17.16 1.55
C GLU A 401 9.76 -18.21 1.04
N ILE A 402 9.66 -18.33 -0.29
CA ILE A 402 8.83 -19.34 -0.99
C ILE A 402 9.70 -20.32 -1.81
N ASN A 403 10.99 -20.38 -1.50
CA ASN A 403 11.99 -21.19 -2.20
C ASN A 403 12.18 -20.83 -3.69
N ARG A 404 11.97 -19.56 -4.06
CA ARG A 404 12.35 -19.02 -5.38
C ARG A 404 13.73 -18.35 -5.27
N ASN A 405 14.56 -18.47 -6.30
CA ASN A 405 15.89 -17.83 -6.31
C ASN A 405 15.86 -16.39 -6.86
N GLY A 406 14.68 -15.87 -7.16
CA GLY A 406 14.41 -14.60 -7.84
C GLY A 406 13.11 -14.69 -8.61
N LEU A 407 12.95 -13.87 -9.65
CA LEU A 407 11.79 -13.91 -10.52
C LEU A 407 11.69 -15.25 -11.29
N GLY A 408 12.82 -15.85 -11.65
CA GLY A 408 12.89 -17.12 -12.37
C GLY A 408 14.31 -17.69 -12.40
N ALA A 409 14.65 -18.44 -13.46
CA ALA A 409 15.93 -19.14 -13.61
C ALA A 409 16.23 -20.07 -12.42
N ASP A 410 15.23 -20.86 -12.02
CA ASP A 410 15.33 -21.79 -10.90
C ASP A 410 14.69 -23.16 -11.17
N GLY A 411 14.25 -23.42 -12.41
CA GLY A 411 13.70 -24.69 -12.85
C GLY A 411 12.27 -24.95 -12.38
N ARG A 412 11.57 -23.90 -11.90
CA ARG A 412 10.20 -23.97 -11.37
C ARG A 412 9.18 -23.30 -12.29
N GLU A 413 9.52 -23.14 -13.56
CA GLU A 413 8.67 -22.51 -14.56
C GLU A 413 7.50 -23.43 -14.93
N LEU A 414 6.31 -22.88 -15.00
CA LEU A 414 5.18 -23.55 -15.63
C LEU A 414 5.41 -23.60 -17.15
N ARG A 415 5.10 -24.73 -17.79
CA ARG A 415 5.34 -24.94 -19.23
C ARG A 415 4.07 -25.15 -20.05
N ASN A 416 2.93 -25.28 -19.39
CA ASN A 416 1.64 -25.40 -20.05
C ASN A 416 1.11 -24.00 -20.41
N ARG A 417 1.00 -23.71 -21.71
CA ARG A 417 0.53 -22.43 -22.22
C ARG A 417 -0.87 -22.07 -21.72
N ASP A 418 -1.80 -23.02 -21.72
CA ASP A 418 -3.20 -22.75 -21.37
C ASP A 418 -3.35 -22.46 -19.88
N GLU A 419 -2.62 -23.20 -19.03
CA GLU A 419 -2.58 -22.93 -17.58
C GLU A 419 -1.94 -21.57 -17.26
N ILE A 420 -0.89 -21.17 -17.99
CA ILE A 420 -0.30 -19.83 -17.85
C ILE A 420 -1.31 -18.75 -18.19
N LEU A 421 -1.95 -18.83 -19.37
CA LEU A 421 -2.93 -17.84 -19.81
C LEU A 421 -4.10 -17.71 -18.82
N GLN A 422 -4.63 -18.85 -18.36
CA GLN A 422 -5.67 -18.86 -17.33
C GLN A 422 -5.21 -18.16 -16.05
N SER A 423 -3.96 -18.37 -15.62
CA SER A 423 -3.41 -17.74 -14.43
C SER A 423 -3.11 -16.24 -14.60
N LEU A 424 -2.84 -15.77 -15.81
CA LEU A 424 -2.63 -14.35 -16.08
C LEU A 424 -3.94 -13.58 -15.99
N GLU A 425 -5.02 -14.13 -16.55
CA GLU A 425 -6.37 -13.57 -16.52
C GLU A 425 -7.01 -13.64 -15.13
N ASN A 426 -6.68 -14.66 -14.34
CA ASN A 426 -7.22 -14.89 -13.00
C ASN A 426 -6.11 -14.71 -11.96
N PRO A 427 -5.87 -13.47 -11.47
CA PRO A 427 -4.76 -13.19 -10.58
C PRO A 427 -4.78 -14.02 -9.31
N SER A 428 -3.62 -14.52 -8.94
CA SER A 428 -3.33 -15.32 -7.75
C SER A 428 -1.91 -14.98 -7.28
N TRP A 429 -1.50 -15.46 -6.10
CA TRP A 429 -0.18 -15.22 -5.47
C TRP A 429 1.06 -15.42 -6.37
N ASN A 430 0.93 -16.21 -7.44
CA ASN A 430 1.99 -16.58 -8.37
C ASN A 430 1.93 -15.88 -9.73
N ARG A 431 1.00 -14.94 -9.95
CA ARG A 431 0.81 -14.27 -11.26
C ARG A 431 2.10 -13.65 -11.78
N LEU A 432 2.89 -13.00 -10.91
CA LEU A 432 4.19 -12.42 -11.28
C LEU A 432 5.15 -13.45 -11.91
N PHE A 433 5.26 -14.64 -11.30
CA PHE A 433 6.13 -15.70 -11.82
C PHE A 433 5.60 -16.24 -13.15
N HIS A 434 4.29 -16.32 -13.31
CA HIS A 434 3.68 -16.77 -14.55
C HIS A 434 3.77 -15.74 -15.68
N VAL A 435 3.89 -14.44 -15.38
CA VAL A 435 4.25 -13.42 -16.38
C VAL A 435 5.66 -13.69 -16.93
N TYR A 436 6.61 -14.00 -16.04
CA TYR A 436 7.95 -14.41 -16.46
C TYR A 436 7.91 -15.71 -17.28
N ASP A 437 7.18 -16.73 -16.82
CA ASP A 437 7.04 -18.01 -17.53
C ASP A 437 6.42 -17.82 -18.92
N ALA A 438 5.43 -16.94 -19.05
CA ALA A 438 4.79 -16.59 -20.32
C ALA A 438 5.80 -16.03 -21.34
N PHE A 439 6.64 -15.09 -20.91
CA PHE A 439 7.70 -14.55 -21.76
C PHE A 439 8.77 -15.59 -22.10
N LYS A 440 9.15 -16.44 -21.14
CA LYS A 440 10.12 -17.53 -21.35
C LYS A 440 9.60 -18.54 -22.37
N LEU A 441 8.30 -18.86 -22.33
CA LEU A 441 7.61 -19.74 -23.29
C LEU A 441 7.38 -19.10 -24.66
N GLY A 442 7.57 -17.77 -24.79
CA GLY A 442 7.40 -17.03 -26.03
C GLY A 442 5.97 -16.58 -26.32
N ILE A 443 5.11 -16.46 -25.29
CA ILE A 443 3.78 -15.86 -25.44
C ILE A 443 3.95 -14.39 -25.87
N PRO A 444 3.19 -13.88 -26.87
CA PRO A 444 3.31 -12.51 -27.33
C PRO A 444 3.04 -11.49 -26.22
N PHE A 445 3.80 -10.39 -26.22
CA PHE A 445 3.67 -9.29 -25.26
C PHE A 445 2.23 -8.78 -25.13
N ASN A 446 1.56 -8.51 -26.25
CA ASN A 446 0.19 -7.99 -26.25
C ASN A 446 -0.82 -8.98 -25.67
N THR A 447 -0.56 -10.28 -25.78
CA THR A 447 -1.40 -11.31 -25.15
C THR A 447 -1.26 -11.26 -23.63
N ILE A 448 -0.03 -11.12 -23.12
CA ILE A 448 0.23 -10.99 -21.68
C ILE A 448 -0.38 -9.69 -21.15
N GLN A 449 -0.12 -8.55 -21.81
CA GLN A 449 -0.63 -7.25 -21.39
C GLN A 449 -2.16 -7.23 -21.37
N LYS A 450 -2.82 -7.80 -22.39
CA LYS A 450 -4.29 -7.87 -22.42
C LYS A 450 -4.86 -8.75 -21.29
N ALA A 451 -4.18 -9.86 -20.97
CA ALA A 451 -4.63 -10.76 -19.90
C ALA A 451 -4.47 -10.14 -18.51
N THR A 452 -3.40 -9.39 -18.28
CA THR A 452 -3.05 -8.90 -16.93
C THR A 452 -3.44 -7.45 -16.68
N GLN A 453 -3.56 -6.64 -17.73
CA GLN A 453 -3.69 -5.17 -17.70
C GLN A 453 -2.52 -4.46 -16.98
N ILE A 454 -1.41 -5.15 -16.72
CA ILE A 454 -0.19 -4.58 -16.13
C ILE A 454 0.41 -3.57 -17.12
N ASP A 455 0.91 -2.44 -16.60
CA ASP A 455 1.49 -1.39 -17.44
C ASP A 455 2.62 -1.96 -18.33
N PRO A 456 2.63 -1.60 -19.64
CA PRO A 456 3.66 -2.07 -20.58
C PRO A 456 5.10 -1.81 -20.13
N TRP A 457 5.36 -0.75 -19.35
CA TRP A 457 6.67 -0.45 -18.81
C TRP A 457 7.21 -1.60 -17.97
N PHE A 458 6.44 -2.10 -16.99
CA PHE A 458 6.86 -3.20 -16.13
C PHE A 458 7.05 -4.50 -16.91
N LEU A 459 6.14 -4.80 -17.86
CA LEU A 459 6.24 -5.99 -18.70
C LEU A 459 7.49 -5.97 -19.57
N ASN A 460 7.88 -4.81 -20.11
CA ASN A 460 9.12 -4.67 -20.88
C ASN A 460 10.36 -4.93 -20.03
N GLN A 461 10.36 -4.50 -18.76
CA GLN A 461 11.47 -4.79 -17.83
C GLN A 461 11.62 -6.30 -17.59
N ILE A 462 10.52 -7.04 -17.47
CA ILE A 462 10.54 -8.50 -17.31
C ILE A 462 10.97 -9.19 -18.62
N LEU A 463 10.48 -8.74 -19.77
CA LEU A 463 10.88 -9.27 -21.07
C LEU A 463 12.39 -9.09 -21.33
N GLU A 464 12.96 -7.97 -20.92
CA GLU A 464 14.40 -7.71 -21.04
C GLU A 464 15.21 -8.66 -20.14
N LEU A 465 14.72 -8.94 -18.92
CA LEU A 465 15.33 -9.97 -18.05
C LEU A 465 15.37 -11.33 -18.75
N VAL A 466 14.25 -11.79 -19.31
CA VAL A 466 14.16 -13.07 -20.05
C VAL A 466 15.06 -13.07 -21.29
N SER A 467 15.16 -11.93 -21.98
CA SER A 467 16.02 -11.79 -23.16
C SER A 467 17.50 -11.92 -22.79
N LEU A 468 17.91 -11.32 -21.66
CA LEU A 468 19.27 -11.46 -21.14
C LEU A 468 19.60 -12.92 -20.78
N GLU A 469 18.66 -13.66 -20.18
CA GLU A 469 18.89 -15.08 -19.88
C GLU A 469 19.19 -15.89 -21.13
N LYS A 470 18.41 -15.69 -22.21
CA LYS A 470 18.63 -16.37 -23.48
C LYS A 470 20.04 -16.12 -24.02
N THR A 471 20.58 -14.91 -23.82
CA THR A 471 21.97 -14.62 -24.17
C THR A 471 22.95 -15.37 -23.25
N ILE A 472 22.74 -15.36 -21.94
CA ILE A 472 23.60 -16.04 -20.96
C ILE A 472 23.65 -17.56 -21.20
N GLU A 473 22.52 -18.18 -21.51
CA GLU A 473 22.39 -19.62 -21.79
C GLU A 473 23.23 -20.10 -23.00
N THR A 474 23.70 -19.19 -23.87
CA THR A 474 24.62 -19.54 -24.98
C THR A 474 26.08 -19.72 -24.55
N TYR A 475 26.40 -19.43 -23.29
CA TYR A 475 27.74 -19.50 -22.74
C TYR A 475 27.87 -20.56 -21.65
N THR A 476 29.11 -20.96 -21.37
CA THR A 476 29.49 -21.64 -20.13
C THR A 476 30.11 -20.63 -19.15
N ILE A 477 30.26 -20.98 -17.88
CA ILE A 477 30.92 -20.12 -16.89
C ILE A 477 32.34 -19.67 -17.30
N LYS A 478 33.05 -20.52 -18.06
CA LYS A 478 34.42 -20.24 -18.55
C LYS A 478 34.43 -19.27 -19.73
N THR A 479 33.40 -19.29 -20.56
CA THR A 479 33.32 -18.50 -21.80
C THR A 479 32.46 -17.25 -21.65
N LEU A 480 31.73 -17.11 -20.55
CA LEU A 480 30.85 -15.96 -20.29
C LEU A 480 31.69 -14.67 -20.22
N PRO A 481 31.40 -13.68 -21.07
CA PRO A 481 32.09 -12.39 -21.01
C PRO A 481 31.89 -11.71 -19.66
N ARG A 482 32.94 -11.09 -19.14
CA ARG A 482 32.90 -10.35 -17.88
C ARG A 482 31.76 -9.33 -17.84
N ASP A 483 31.61 -8.56 -18.91
CA ASP A 483 30.63 -7.46 -18.94
C ASP A 483 29.20 -7.99 -18.95
N LEU A 484 28.96 -9.16 -19.57
CA LEU A 484 27.66 -9.81 -19.53
C LEU A 484 27.35 -10.32 -18.10
N LEU A 485 28.33 -10.91 -17.42
CA LEU A 485 28.21 -11.27 -16.00
C LEU A 485 27.93 -10.04 -15.13
N TYR A 486 28.63 -8.92 -15.39
CA TYR A 486 28.45 -7.67 -14.67
C TYR A 486 27.02 -7.11 -14.85
N VAL A 487 26.53 -7.04 -16.09
CA VAL A 487 25.17 -6.59 -16.41
C VAL A 487 24.12 -7.49 -15.72
N ALA A 488 24.32 -8.81 -15.74
CA ALA A 488 23.41 -9.73 -15.05
C ALA A 488 23.34 -9.45 -13.54
N LYS A 489 24.47 -9.14 -12.91
CA LYS A 489 24.50 -8.74 -11.49
C LYS A 489 23.83 -7.37 -11.26
N GLN A 490 24.00 -6.41 -12.17
CA GLN A 490 23.31 -5.11 -12.08
C GLN A 490 21.78 -5.22 -12.25
N LYS A 491 21.31 -6.24 -12.97
CA LYS A 491 19.87 -6.57 -13.09
C LYS A 491 19.35 -7.49 -11.96
N GLY A 492 20.15 -7.76 -10.93
CA GLY A 492 19.73 -8.45 -9.72
C GLY A 492 19.77 -9.98 -9.76
N TYR A 493 20.32 -10.62 -10.81
CA TYR A 493 20.43 -12.09 -10.82
C TYR A 493 21.30 -12.58 -9.67
N GLY A 494 20.78 -13.50 -8.87
CA GLY A 494 21.53 -14.24 -7.85
C GLY A 494 22.58 -15.16 -8.47
N ASP A 495 23.65 -15.47 -7.73
CA ASP A 495 24.69 -16.40 -8.22
C ASP A 495 24.09 -17.78 -8.52
N ARG A 496 23.08 -18.20 -7.74
CA ARG A 496 22.31 -19.43 -7.95
C ARG A 496 21.46 -19.42 -9.23
N GLN A 497 20.88 -18.28 -9.62
CA GLN A 497 20.14 -18.16 -10.88
C GLN A 497 21.09 -18.27 -12.07
N LEU A 498 22.24 -17.60 -12.01
CA LEU A 498 23.26 -17.69 -13.06
C LEU A 498 23.83 -19.11 -13.18
N ALA A 499 24.03 -19.78 -12.05
CA ALA A 499 24.49 -21.17 -12.04
C ALA A 499 23.50 -22.12 -12.73
N HIS A 500 22.20 -21.89 -12.52
CA HIS A 500 21.15 -22.61 -13.23
C HIS A 500 21.23 -22.39 -14.75
N LEU A 501 21.33 -21.13 -15.20
CA LEU A 501 21.41 -20.79 -16.63
C LEU A 501 22.67 -21.34 -17.31
N LEU A 502 23.79 -21.41 -16.59
CA LEU A 502 25.09 -21.84 -17.11
C LEU A 502 25.36 -23.35 -16.92
N GLY A 503 24.46 -24.07 -16.25
CA GLY A 503 24.62 -25.49 -15.94
C GLY A 503 25.83 -25.81 -15.05
N CYS A 504 26.16 -24.93 -14.11
CA CYS A 504 27.31 -25.07 -13.21
C CYS A 504 26.91 -24.96 -11.73
N LEU A 505 27.88 -25.09 -10.82
CA LEU A 505 27.64 -24.88 -9.39
C LEU A 505 27.61 -23.38 -9.06
N GLU A 506 26.82 -23.00 -8.05
CA GLU A 506 26.77 -21.62 -7.53
C GLU A 506 28.15 -21.10 -7.09
N SER A 507 28.97 -21.99 -6.51
CA SER A 507 30.33 -21.67 -6.09
C SER A 507 31.24 -21.29 -7.27
N GLU A 508 31.01 -21.83 -8.47
CA GLU A 508 31.76 -21.48 -9.67
C GLU A 508 31.43 -20.05 -10.13
N VAL A 509 30.15 -19.66 -10.11
CA VAL A 509 29.72 -18.28 -10.39
C VAL A 509 30.31 -17.31 -9.37
N TYR A 510 30.23 -17.66 -8.08
CA TYR A 510 30.78 -16.86 -7.00
C TYR A 510 32.30 -16.64 -7.17
N ASN A 511 33.06 -17.70 -7.44
CA ASN A 511 34.50 -17.63 -7.66
C ASN A 511 34.84 -16.77 -8.89
N ARG A 512 34.13 -16.98 -10.00
CA ARG A 512 34.30 -16.18 -11.23
C ARG A 512 34.06 -14.70 -10.98
N ARG A 513 32.99 -14.34 -10.28
CA ARG A 513 32.71 -12.95 -9.85
C ARG A 513 33.87 -12.35 -9.05
N LYS A 514 34.45 -13.14 -8.14
CA LYS A 514 35.54 -12.72 -7.27
C LYS A 514 36.83 -12.47 -8.06
N GLU A 515 37.18 -13.38 -8.97
CA GLU A 515 38.33 -13.25 -9.89
C GLU A 515 38.21 -11.99 -10.76
N GLU A 516 37.02 -11.75 -11.30
CA GLU A 516 36.70 -10.59 -12.16
C GLU A 516 36.45 -9.28 -11.39
N LYS A 517 36.64 -9.31 -10.06
CA LYS A 517 36.43 -8.17 -9.14
C LYS A 517 35.03 -7.56 -9.23
N ILE A 518 34.03 -8.37 -9.56
CA ILE A 518 32.62 -7.96 -9.53
C ILE A 518 32.13 -8.13 -8.10
N GLN A 519 31.93 -7.03 -7.39
CA GLN A 519 31.50 -7.02 -5.98
C GLN A 519 30.26 -6.16 -5.80
N ARG A 520 29.48 -6.47 -4.77
CA ARG A 520 28.38 -5.61 -4.33
C ARG A 520 28.95 -4.37 -3.65
N VAL A 521 28.29 -3.24 -3.86
CA VAL A 521 28.49 -2.02 -3.09
C VAL A 521 27.27 -1.79 -2.20
N TYR A 522 27.46 -1.06 -1.11
CA TYR A 522 26.37 -0.65 -0.23
C TYR A 522 26.16 0.85 -0.38
N LYS A 523 24.90 1.24 -0.44
CA LYS A 523 24.45 2.63 -0.49
C LYS A 523 23.58 2.91 0.73
N LEU A 524 23.51 4.17 1.12
CA LEU A 524 22.69 4.60 2.24
C LEU A 524 21.31 5.04 1.72
N VAL A 525 20.32 4.93 2.59
CA VAL A 525 19.03 5.59 2.43
C VAL A 525 19.14 6.92 3.17
N ASP A 526 18.97 8.03 2.44
CA ASP A 526 19.32 9.37 2.93
C ASP A 526 18.19 10.40 2.78
N THR A 527 17.01 10.02 2.29
CA THR A 527 15.85 10.88 1.98
C THR A 527 16.06 11.95 0.91
N CYS A 528 17.27 12.14 0.38
CA CYS A 528 17.65 13.33 -0.40
C CYS A 528 18.50 13.03 -1.64
N ALA A 529 18.64 11.77 -2.04
CA ALA A 529 19.40 11.37 -3.22
C ALA A 529 20.85 11.93 -3.20
N ALA A 530 21.50 11.84 -2.05
CA ALA A 530 22.85 12.32 -1.77
C ALA A 530 23.06 13.85 -1.93
N GLU A 531 21.99 14.66 -1.86
CA GLU A 531 22.14 16.12 -1.78
C GLU A 531 22.80 16.55 -0.45
N PHE A 532 22.54 15.81 0.63
CA PHE A 532 23.09 16.05 1.98
C PHE A 532 23.80 14.79 2.52
N GLU A 533 24.73 14.98 3.47
CA GLU A 533 25.51 13.91 4.12
C GLU A 533 24.78 13.21 5.27
#